data_AF-A0A1H7RUD0-F1
#
_entry.id   AF-A0A1H7RUD0-F1
#
_cell.length_a   1.000
_cell.length_b   1.000
_cell.length_c   1.000
_cell.angle_alpha   90.00
_cell.angle_beta   90.00
_cell.angle_gamma   90.00
#
_symmetry.space_group_name_H-M   'P 1'
#
loop_
_entity.id
_entity.type
_entity.pdbx_description
1 polymer ?
#
loop_
_entity_poly.entity_id
_entity_poly.type
_entity_poly.pdbx_seq_one_letter_code
_entity_poly.pdbx_strand_id
1 'polypeptide(L)' 'MRRTAMSEAVQVGDLVHISDTAGTWAVEEIRSGIALLRGSDDKRISSRLHKLTVVRKGATK' A
#
# COMPACT_ATOMS: atom_id res chain seq x y z
N MET A 1 7.94 16.01 15.92
CA MET A 1 7.28 16.65 14.75
C MET A 1 6.86 15.54 13.80
N ARG A 2 5.58 15.18 13.76
CA ARG A 2 5.07 14.10 12.88
C ARG A 2 5.20 14.60 11.44
N ARG A 3 6.06 13.98 10.63
CA ARG A 3 6.09 14.23 9.18
C ARG A 3 4.74 13.83 8.63
N THR A 4 3.92 14.83 8.27
CA THR A 4 2.83 14.64 7.33
C THR A 4 3.51 14.17 6.04
N ALA A 5 3.49 12.87 5.78
CA ALA A 5 4.00 12.33 4.54
C ALA A 5 3.13 12.95 3.42
N MET A 6 3.69 13.91 2.70
CA MET A 6 3.23 14.25 1.37
C MET A 6 3.06 12.93 0.64
N SER A 7 1.86 12.66 0.11
CA SER A 7 1.43 11.36 -0.41
C SER A 7 2.36 10.88 -1.53
N GLU A 8 3.52 10.31 -1.18
CA GLU A 8 4.43 9.71 -2.13
C GLU A 8 3.66 8.64 -2.87
N ALA A 9 3.70 8.68 -4.21
CA ALA A 9 2.98 7.74 -5.05
C ALA A 9 3.22 6.31 -4.55
N VAL A 10 2.12 5.57 -4.34
CA VAL A 10 2.18 4.16 -3.96
C VAL A 10 2.86 3.39 -5.08
N GLN A 11 3.84 2.56 -4.74
CA GLN A 11 4.58 1.74 -5.68
C GLN A 11 4.45 0.26 -5.36
N VAL A 12 4.72 -0.59 -6.37
CA VAL A 12 4.85 -2.04 -6.17
C VAL A 12 6.00 -2.31 -5.19
N GLY A 13 5.77 -3.19 -4.22
CA GLY A 13 6.70 -3.48 -3.12
C GLY A 13 6.52 -2.61 -1.88
N ASP A 14 5.72 -1.54 -1.94
CA ASP A 14 5.38 -0.76 -0.75
C ASP A 14 4.54 -1.59 0.23
N LEU A 15 4.74 -1.33 1.52
CA LEU A 15 3.79 -1.74 2.55
C LEU A 15 2.83 -0.59 2.83
N VAL A 16 1.53 -0.90 2.82
CA VAL A 16 0.45 0.07 2.98
C VAL A 16 -0.55 -0.34 4.06
N HIS A 17 -1.20 0.65 4.65
CA HIS A 17 -2.46 0.51 5.38
C HIS A 17 -3.63 0.93 4.50
N ILE A 18 -4.80 0.38 4.78
CA ILE A 18 -6.06 0.73 4.12
C ILE A 18 -6.99 1.26 5.19
N SER A 19 -7.64 2.40 4.95
CA SER A 19 -8.45 3.08 5.97
C SER A 19 -9.57 2.23 6.57
N ASP A 20 -10.06 1.22 5.84
CA ASP A 20 -11.20 0.37 6.22
C ASP A 20 -10.80 -1.08 6.57
N THR A 21 -9.50 -1.42 6.55
CA THR A 21 -9.03 -2.80 6.73
C THR A 21 -7.87 -2.86 7.71
N ALA A 22 -7.96 -3.76 8.70
CA ALA A 22 -6.87 -3.98 9.64
C ALA A 22 -5.66 -4.63 8.96
N GLY A 23 -4.46 -4.32 9.46
CA GLY A 23 -3.22 -4.96 9.03
C GLY A 23 -2.39 -4.15 8.03
N THR A 24 -1.20 -4.69 7.74
CA THR A 24 -0.25 -4.13 6.78
C THR A 24 -0.22 -5.01 5.55
N TRP A 25 -0.29 -4.38 4.38
CA TRP A 25 -0.45 -5.07 3.11
C TRP A 25 0.72 -4.73 2.18
N ALA A 26 1.28 -5.72 1.50
CA ALA A 26 2.27 -5.52 0.46
C ALA A 26 1.60 -5.24 -0.89
N VAL A 27 2.05 -4.21 -1.59
CA VAL A 27 1.57 -3.91 -2.96
C VAL A 27 2.25 -4.88 -3.93
N GLU A 28 1.48 -5.79 -4.54
CA GLU A 28 1.99 -6.74 -5.53
C GLU A 28 1.90 -6.20 -6.96
N GLU A 29 0.86 -5.44 -7.28
CA GLU A 29 0.61 -4.90 -8.61
C GLU A 29 -0.10 -3.56 -8.52
N ILE A 30 0.14 -2.67 -9.50
CA ILE A 30 -0.67 -1.47 -9.71
C ILE A 30 -1.12 -1.43 -11.16
N ARG A 31 -2.44 -1.36 -11.38
CA ARG A 31 -3.04 -1.27 -12.70
C ARG A 31 -4.22 -0.31 -12.69
N SER A 32 -4.19 0.68 -13.58
CA SER A 32 -5.29 1.63 -13.78
C SER A 32 -5.81 2.29 -12.49
N GLY A 33 -4.91 2.68 -11.58
CA GLY A 33 -5.28 3.32 -10.30
C GLY A 33 -5.80 2.38 -9.22
N ILE A 34 -5.68 1.07 -9.42
CA ILE A 34 -6.02 0.01 -8.46
C ILE A 34 -4.72 -0.73 -8.09
N ALA A 35 -4.51 -1.00 -6.82
CA ALA A 35 -3.46 -1.87 -6.34
C ALA A 35 -4.01 -3.26 -5.98
N LEU A 36 -3.27 -4.31 -6.33
CA LEU A 36 -3.41 -5.63 -5.75
C LEU A 36 -2.51 -5.72 -4.52
N LEU A 37 -3.09 -6.15 -3.41
CA LEU A 37 -2.45 -6.14 -2.10
C LEU A 37 -2.40 -7.55 -1.54
N ARG A 38 -1.28 -7.94 -0.91
CA ARG A 38 -1.13 -9.21 -0.19
C ARG A 38 -0.95 -8.98 1.31
N GLY A 39 -1.79 -9.62 2.10
CA GLY A 39 -1.70 -9.67 3.55
C GLY A 39 -0.68 -10.70 4.03
N SER A 40 -0.32 -10.64 5.32
CA SER A 40 0.60 -11.62 5.92
C SER A 40 0.07 -13.05 5.97
N ASP A 41 -1.25 -13.23 5.81
CA ASP A 41 -1.94 -14.51 5.74
C ASP A 41 -2.15 -14.99 4.29
N ASP A 42 -1.39 -14.45 3.34
CA ASP A 42 -1.51 -14.66 1.89
C ASP A 42 -2.89 -14.28 1.30
N LYS A 43 -3.77 -13.61 2.06
CA LYS A 43 -5.00 -13.05 1.49
C LYS A 43 -4.66 -11.94 0.52
N ARG A 44 -5.43 -11.89 -0.56
CA ARG A 44 -5.31 -10.83 -1.56
C ARG A 44 -6.58 -9.99 -1.63
N ILE A 45 -6.39 -8.67 -1.69
CA ILE A 45 -7.48 -7.72 -1.87
C ILE A 45 -7.07 -6.65 -2.88
N SER A 46 -8.04 -6.02 -3.52
CA SER A 46 -7.83 -4.88 -4.42
C SER A 46 -8.34 -3.60 -3.79
N SER A 47 -7.61 -2.50 -3.96
CA SER A 47 -8.02 -1.20 -3.43
C SER A 47 -7.52 -0.04 -4.29
N ARG A 48 -8.25 1.07 -4.25
CA ARG A 48 -7.88 2.29 -5.00
C ARG A 48 -6.70 2.97 -4.32
N LEU A 49 -5.75 3.49 -5.10
CA LEU A 49 -4.50 4.06 -4.57
C LEU A 49 -4.73 5.19 -3.54
N HIS A 50 -5.76 6.01 -3.70
CA HIS A 50 -6.06 7.11 -2.77
C HIS A 50 -6.56 6.65 -1.39
N LYS A 51 -6.97 5.38 -1.25
CA LYS A 51 -7.33 4.79 0.05
C LYS A 51 -6.12 4.24 0.81
N LEU A 52 -4.94 4.23 0.18
CA LEU A 52 -3.74 3.60 0.70
C LEU A 52 -2.86 4.64 1.38
N THR A 53 -2.35 4.27 2.55
CA THR A 53 -1.33 5.03 3.25
C THR A 53 -0.05 4.20 3.27
N VAL A 54 1.02 4.71 2.66
CA VAL A 54 2.32 4.03 2.68
C VAL A 54 2.90 4.09 4.09
N VAL A 55 3.22 2.92 4.65
CA VAL A 55 3.82 2.79 5.98
C VAL A 55 5.29 2.39 5.91
N ARG A 56 5.70 1.74 4.82
CA ARG A 56 7.11 1.48 4.50
C ARG A 56 7.27 1.44 2.99
N LYS A 57 8.26 2.14 2.48
CA LYS A 57 8.63 2.06 1.07
C LYS A 57 9.30 0.73 0.77
N GLY A 58 8.95 0.14 -0.38
CA GLY A 58 9.70 -0.98 -0.91
C GLY A 58 11.17 -0.59 -1.05
N ALA A 59 12.08 -1.52 -0.78
CA ALA A 59 13.49 -1.29 -1.10
C ALA A 59 13.59 -1.20 -2.63
N THR A 60 13.73 0.01 -3.16
CA THR A 60 14.12 0.23 -4.55
C THR A 60 15.50 -0.39 -4.71
N LYS A 61 15.57 -1.43 -5.54
CA LYS A 61 16.83 -2.03 -5.95
C LYS A 61 17.33 -1.33 -7.20
#